data_AF-A0A192H2M2-F1
#
_entry.id   AF-A0A192H2M2-F1
#
_cell.length_a   1.000
_cell.length_b   1.000
_cell.length_c   1.000
_cell.angle_alpha   90.00
_cell.angle_beta   90.00
_cell.angle_gamma   90.00
#
_symmetry.space_group_name_H-M   'P 1'
#
loop_
_entity.id
_entity.type
_entity.pdbx_description
1 polymer ?
#
loop_
_entity_poly.entity_id
_entity_poly.type
_entity_poly.pdbx_seq_one_letter_code
_entity_poly.pdbx_strand_id
1 'polypeptide(L)'
;MLNFNQPQLRDLIAAPADIGQIRQTTMTLYQKQRQYVIDKQQWMQNDQALLELTASYTRVFADKIWEAFNNDKLISQAELLEHIWMNVASDTNQRLAINLNYASDDGQNNTILFSINEALTAKAYLTAQHLPTLQQIKENASEAYFMDEEQFPALMQMIKLLYAAKIQFQTPRETVLQPVNNLNFKVIFPADKSFSTRTIVTDNVHEPAKLSINIGNFDVRHFKVNDDEKNDVTDLGRSKISDSGLFTWEAETIPDLLNHELTLTISAVEVDALPCLEDLFVTSSSNNILMKTGSTIGTYKLELPNQKELELTINSQNETLSLHYPDPETQIYELNHLYPFFSKWLDLAIQAN
;
A
#
# COMPACT_ATOMS: atom_id res chain seq x y z
N MET A 1 -9.47 -19.60 25.90
CA MET A 1 -8.99 -19.33 27.28
C MET A 1 -7.51 -19.63 27.38
N LEU A 2 -6.77 -18.77 28.07
CA LEU A 2 -5.33 -18.89 28.26
C LEU A 2 -5.00 -19.73 29.49
N ASN A 3 -3.91 -20.49 29.42
CA ASN A 3 -3.35 -21.21 30.57
C ASN A 3 -1.98 -20.63 30.91
N PHE A 4 -1.93 -19.74 31.90
CA PHE A 4 -0.70 -19.06 32.33
C PHE A 4 0.37 -19.99 32.93
N ASN A 5 0.08 -21.27 33.15
CA ASN A 5 1.11 -22.25 33.49
C ASN A 5 1.92 -22.72 32.27
N GLN A 6 1.44 -22.48 31.05
CA GLN A 6 2.17 -22.84 29.83
C GLN A 6 3.44 -21.99 29.71
N PRO A 7 4.64 -22.61 29.62
CA PRO A 7 5.90 -21.86 29.50
C PRO A 7 5.88 -20.88 28.33
N GLN A 8 5.41 -21.33 27.17
CA GLN A 8 5.36 -20.53 25.95
C GLN A 8 4.54 -19.24 26.09
N LEU A 9 3.44 -19.27 26.86
CA LEU A 9 2.63 -18.09 27.13
C LEU A 9 3.31 -17.16 28.14
N ARG A 10 4.00 -17.71 29.15
CA ARG A 10 4.79 -16.91 30.11
C ARG A 10 5.96 -16.22 29.43
N ASP A 11 6.65 -16.92 28.54
CA ASP A 11 7.75 -16.38 27.75
C ASP A 11 7.26 -15.24 26.84
N LEU A 12 6.09 -15.40 26.20
CA LEU A 12 5.45 -14.32 25.44
C LEU A 12 5.14 -13.10 26.32
N ILE A 13 4.61 -13.31 27.52
CA ILE A 13 4.27 -12.23 28.46
C ILE A 13 5.53 -11.54 29.00
N ALA A 14 6.64 -12.26 29.18
CA ALA A 14 7.90 -11.70 29.66
C ALA A 14 8.76 -11.07 28.55
N ALA A 15 8.47 -11.34 27.28
CA ALA A 15 9.25 -10.86 26.15
C ALA A 15 9.20 -9.32 26.02
N PRO A 16 10.29 -8.67 25.55
CA PRO A 16 10.30 -7.26 25.22
C PRO A 16 9.21 -6.89 24.22
N ALA A 17 8.67 -5.68 24.35
CA ALA A 17 7.53 -5.18 23.58
C ALA A 17 7.84 -4.81 22.10
N ASP A 18 8.55 -5.68 21.36
CA ASP A 18 8.66 -5.58 19.91
C ASP A 18 7.38 -6.08 19.23
N ILE A 19 6.57 -5.15 18.68
CA ILE A 19 5.24 -5.45 18.15
C ILE A 19 5.30 -6.52 17.05
N GLY A 20 6.29 -6.46 16.15
CA GLY A 20 6.42 -7.39 15.03
C GLY A 20 6.74 -8.81 15.48
N GLN A 21 7.75 -8.95 16.34
CA GLN A 21 8.16 -10.25 16.90
C GLN A 21 7.07 -10.86 17.79
N ILE A 22 6.43 -10.03 18.63
CA ILE A 22 5.34 -10.49 19.49
C ILE A 22 4.13 -10.92 18.67
N ARG A 23 3.76 -10.18 17.62
CA ARG A 23 2.67 -10.58 16.72
C ARG A 23 2.93 -11.96 16.14
N GLN A 24 4.13 -12.18 15.59
CA GLN A 24 4.49 -13.47 15.00
C GLN A 24 4.47 -14.61 16.04
N THR A 25 4.98 -14.35 17.24
CA THR A 25 5.00 -15.34 18.34
C THR A 25 3.58 -15.66 18.82
N THR A 26 2.76 -14.64 19.03
CA THR A 26 1.35 -14.77 19.44
C THR A 26 0.55 -15.53 18.38
N MET A 27 0.73 -15.19 17.10
CA MET A 27 0.07 -15.86 15.98
C MET A 27 0.43 -17.35 15.92
N THR A 28 1.71 -17.69 16.14
CA THR A 28 2.18 -19.08 16.17
C THR A 28 1.55 -19.87 17.31
N LEU A 29 1.52 -19.29 18.52
CA LEU A 29 0.90 -19.93 19.69
C LEU A 29 -0.61 -20.08 19.53
N TYR A 30 -1.28 -19.05 19.01
CA TYR A 30 -2.69 -19.09 18.68
C TYR A 30 -3.00 -20.21 17.68
N GLN A 31 -2.26 -20.31 16.57
CA GLN A 31 -2.48 -21.34 15.55
C GLN A 31 -2.30 -22.75 16.11
N LYS A 32 -1.25 -22.98 16.92
CA LYS A 32 -1.02 -24.26 17.60
C LYS A 32 -2.18 -24.62 18.53
N GLN A 33 -2.65 -23.67 19.34
CA GLN A 33 -3.75 -23.90 20.26
C GLN A 33 -5.09 -24.09 19.53
N ARG A 34 -5.33 -23.33 18.45
CA ARG A 34 -6.50 -23.46 17.60
C ARG A 34 -6.55 -24.85 16.96
N GLN A 35 -5.43 -25.32 16.40
CA GLN A 35 -5.35 -26.66 15.80
C GLN A 35 -5.69 -27.75 16.82
N TYR A 36 -5.06 -27.70 17.99
CA TYR A 36 -5.33 -28.65 19.08
C TYR A 36 -6.82 -28.68 19.52
N VAL A 37 -7.50 -27.53 19.45
CA VAL A 37 -8.92 -27.42 19.77
C VAL A 37 -9.77 -28.01 18.64
N ILE A 38 -9.55 -27.65 17.38
CA ILE A 38 -10.37 -28.13 16.25
C ILE A 38 -10.15 -29.62 15.92
N ASP A 39 -9.02 -30.21 16.33
CA ASP A 39 -8.77 -31.66 16.23
C ASP A 39 -9.78 -32.50 17.07
N LYS A 40 -10.57 -31.84 17.92
CA LYS A 40 -11.61 -32.46 18.73
C LYS A 40 -13.00 -32.12 18.19
N GLN A 41 -13.78 -33.14 17.86
CA GLN A 41 -15.09 -33.01 17.20
C GLN A 41 -16.06 -32.07 17.93
N GLN A 42 -16.06 -32.06 19.27
CA GLN A 42 -16.94 -31.21 20.08
C GLN A 42 -16.64 -29.70 19.96
N TRP A 43 -15.41 -29.34 19.57
CA TRP A 43 -14.95 -27.96 19.50
C TRP A 43 -14.92 -27.42 18.08
N MET A 44 -14.82 -28.30 17.08
CA MET A 44 -14.78 -27.93 15.67
C MET A 44 -16.02 -27.12 15.23
N GLN A 45 -17.18 -27.39 15.83
CA GLN A 45 -18.45 -26.70 15.51
C GLN A 45 -18.84 -25.63 16.54
N ASN A 46 -17.95 -25.32 17.51
CA ASN A 46 -18.25 -24.39 18.58
C ASN A 46 -17.63 -23.01 18.27
N ASP A 47 -18.29 -22.26 17.40
CA ASP A 47 -17.83 -20.95 16.93
C ASP A 47 -17.60 -19.97 18.08
N GLN A 48 -18.47 -19.98 19.10
CA GLN A 48 -18.30 -19.13 20.29
C GLN A 48 -17.01 -19.45 21.04
N ALA A 49 -16.67 -20.73 21.23
CA ALA A 49 -15.42 -21.10 21.87
C ALA A 49 -14.18 -20.71 21.04
N LEU A 50 -14.26 -20.81 19.71
CA LEU A 50 -13.19 -20.40 18.81
C LEU A 50 -13.03 -18.87 18.78
N LEU A 51 -14.13 -18.13 18.83
CA LEU A 51 -14.14 -16.68 18.96
C LEU A 51 -13.45 -16.25 20.27
N GLU A 52 -13.84 -16.84 21.40
CA GLU A 52 -13.23 -16.54 22.70
C GLU A 52 -11.75 -16.94 22.78
N LEU A 53 -11.36 -18.04 22.13
CA LEU A 53 -9.96 -18.40 22.00
C LEU A 53 -9.19 -17.33 21.23
N THR A 54 -9.73 -16.87 20.11
CA THR A 54 -9.11 -15.82 19.29
C THR A 54 -9.03 -14.51 20.08
N ALA A 55 -10.12 -14.09 20.73
CA ALA A 55 -10.17 -12.88 21.55
C ALA A 55 -9.15 -12.92 22.71
N SER A 56 -8.93 -14.09 23.32
CA SER A 56 -7.94 -14.27 24.38
C SER A 56 -6.52 -13.94 23.91
N TYR A 57 -6.10 -14.46 22.75
CA TYR A 57 -4.76 -14.19 22.20
C TYR A 57 -4.67 -12.77 21.63
N THR A 58 -5.74 -12.25 21.03
CA THR A 58 -5.79 -10.86 20.55
C THR A 58 -5.63 -9.86 21.69
N ARG A 59 -6.20 -10.14 22.88
CA ARG A 59 -5.99 -9.32 24.09
C ARG A 59 -4.54 -9.31 24.54
N VAL A 60 -3.86 -10.46 24.59
CA VAL A 60 -2.42 -10.51 24.92
C VAL A 60 -1.60 -9.67 23.93
N PHE A 61 -1.93 -9.73 22.63
CA PHE A 61 -1.26 -8.90 21.64
C PHE A 61 -1.55 -7.41 21.84
N ALA A 62 -2.80 -7.03 22.14
CA ALA A 62 -3.17 -5.65 22.46
C ALA A 62 -2.40 -5.13 23.68
N ASP A 63 -2.34 -5.90 24.77
CA ASP A 63 -1.60 -5.52 25.98
C ASP A 63 -0.11 -5.31 25.69
N LYS A 64 0.46 -6.10 24.76
CA LYS A 64 1.83 -5.94 24.32
C LYS A 64 2.07 -4.74 23.42
N ILE A 65 1.11 -4.36 22.59
CA ILE A 65 1.15 -3.06 21.87
C ILE A 65 1.13 -1.92 22.89
N TRP A 66 0.30 -2.03 23.93
CA TRP A 66 0.22 -1.00 24.98
C TRP A 66 1.56 -0.87 25.72
N GLU A 67 2.18 -2.00 26.06
CA GLU A 67 3.51 -2.03 26.66
C GLU A 67 4.56 -1.39 25.73
N ALA A 68 4.49 -1.62 24.41
CA ALA A 68 5.37 -1.00 23.43
C ALA A 68 5.22 0.53 23.42
N PHE A 69 3.99 1.02 23.44
CA PHE A 69 3.69 2.46 23.52
C PHE A 69 4.20 3.08 24.82
N ASN A 70 4.03 2.41 25.96
CA ASN A 70 4.56 2.89 27.25
C ASN A 70 6.09 2.83 27.35
N ASN A 71 6.75 1.97 26.58
CA ASN A 71 8.21 1.86 26.56
C ASN A 71 8.88 2.81 25.56
N ASP A 72 8.13 3.33 24.58
CA ASP A 72 8.64 4.29 23.60
C ASP A 72 8.78 5.69 24.25
N LYS A 73 9.94 6.33 24.07
CA LYS A 73 10.27 7.59 24.73
C LYS A 73 9.39 8.77 24.28
N LEU A 74 8.99 8.80 23.02
CA LEU A 74 8.19 9.89 22.47
C LEU A 74 6.72 9.71 22.86
N ILE A 75 6.23 8.47 22.86
CA ILE A 75 4.84 8.18 23.24
C ILE A 75 4.63 8.28 24.76
N SER A 76 5.52 7.70 25.56
CA SER A 76 5.39 7.63 27.02
C SER A 76 5.38 8.98 27.74
N GLN A 77 5.87 10.03 27.08
CA GLN A 77 5.95 11.38 27.63
C GLN A 77 4.83 12.30 27.12
N ALA A 78 4.03 11.81 26.16
CA ALA A 78 2.98 12.61 25.56
C ALA A 78 1.69 12.54 26.36
N GLU A 79 1.03 13.67 26.51
CA GLU A 79 -0.30 13.80 27.12
C GLU A 79 -1.33 12.89 26.43
N LEU A 80 -1.17 12.64 25.12
CA LEU A 80 -2.01 11.71 24.35
C LEU A 80 -2.19 10.36 25.06
N LEU A 81 -1.16 9.83 25.74
CA LEU A 81 -1.23 8.54 26.40
C LEU A 81 -2.24 8.52 27.57
N GLU A 82 -2.50 9.67 28.20
CA GLU A 82 -3.47 9.83 29.27
C GLU A 82 -4.92 9.79 28.75
N HIS A 83 -5.10 10.07 27.46
CA HIS A 83 -6.40 10.14 26.80
C HIS A 83 -6.75 8.90 25.98
N ILE A 84 -5.87 7.91 25.85
CA ILE A 84 -6.13 6.74 25.00
C ILE A 84 -6.26 5.44 25.77
N TRP A 85 -7.05 4.51 25.24
CA TRP A 85 -7.06 3.12 25.70
C TRP A 85 -7.33 2.17 24.55
N MET A 86 -6.95 0.91 24.73
CA MET A 86 -7.24 -0.16 23.78
C MET A 86 -8.32 -1.10 24.28
N ASN A 87 -9.16 -1.57 23.35
CA ASN A 87 -10.08 -2.68 23.63
C ASN A 87 -10.15 -3.64 22.44
N VAL A 88 -10.46 -4.90 22.74
CA VAL A 88 -10.74 -5.92 21.73
C VAL A 88 -12.25 -6.01 21.54
N ALA A 89 -12.74 -5.74 20.34
CA ALA A 89 -14.14 -5.78 19.97
C ALA A 89 -14.39 -6.78 18.83
N SER A 90 -15.60 -7.33 18.74
CA SER A 90 -16.04 -8.17 17.63
C SER A 90 -17.14 -7.47 16.83
N ASP A 91 -17.09 -7.57 15.49
CA ASP A 91 -18.19 -7.14 14.63
C ASP A 91 -19.33 -8.18 14.59
N THR A 92 -20.39 -7.86 13.84
CA THR A 92 -21.55 -8.75 13.62
C THR A 92 -21.20 -10.05 12.90
N ASN A 93 -20.06 -10.11 12.21
CA ASN A 93 -19.53 -11.29 11.54
C ASN A 93 -18.49 -12.04 12.38
N GLN A 94 -18.40 -11.75 13.69
CA GLN A 94 -17.45 -12.34 14.62
C GLN A 94 -15.97 -12.08 14.27
N ARG A 95 -15.68 -11.03 13.49
CA ARG A 95 -14.31 -10.58 13.24
C ARG A 95 -13.86 -9.71 14.39
N LEU A 96 -12.67 -10.02 14.91
CA LEU A 96 -12.07 -9.28 16.02
C LEU A 96 -11.19 -8.16 15.51
N ALA A 97 -11.29 -7.01 16.17
CA ALA A 97 -10.42 -5.85 16.00
C ALA A 97 -9.88 -5.38 17.36
N ILE A 98 -8.68 -4.81 17.36
CA ILE A 98 -8.14 -4.03 18.48
C ILE A 98 -8.38 -2.56 18.14
N ASN A 99 -9.19 -1.86 18.92
CA ASN A 99 -9.43 -0.43 18.71
C ASN A 99 -8.51 0.38 19.61
N LEU A 100 -7.91 1.44 19.06
CA LEU A 100 -7.35 2.53 19.84
C LEU A 100 -8.39 3.63 19.94
N ASN A 101 -8.81 3.95 21.16
CA ASN A 101 -9.85 4.94 21.44
C ASN A 101 -9.21 6.19 22.04
N TYR A 102 -9.87 7.33 21.85
CA TYR A 102 -9.56 8.62 22.47
C TYR A 102 -10.69 9.01 23.43
N ALA A 103 -10.31 9.47 24.62
CA ALA A 103 -11.17 9.91 25.70
C ALA A 103 -11.43 11.39 25.52
N SER A 104 -12.68 11.75 25.25
CA SER A 104 -13.06 13.16 25.29
C SER A 104 -13.04 13.66 26.73
N ASP A 105 -12.78 14.96 26.91
CA ASP A 105 -12.75 15.59 28.23
C ASP A 105 -14.09 15.50 28.97
N ASP A 106 -15.19 15.41 28.23
CA ASP A 106 -16.54 15.23 28.77
C ASP A 106 -16.87 13.77 29.15
N GLY A 107 -16.01 12.80 28.78
CA GLY A 107 -16.17 11.38 29.01
C GLY A 107 -17.37 10.72 28.30
N GLN A 108 -18.08 11.45 27.42
CA GLN A 108 -19.29 10.98 26.74
C GLN A 108 -19.08 10.80 25.24
N ASN A 109 -18.22 11.62 24.64
CA ASN A 109 -17.96 11.66 23.20
C ASN A 109 -16.63 10.99 22.84
N ASN A 110 -16.37 9.83 23.44
CA ASN A 110 -15.22 9.00 23.14
C ASN A 110 -15.23 8.57 21.67
N THR A 111 -14.07 8.63 21.01
CA THR A 111 -13.94 8.30 19.59
C THR A 111 -12.96 7.16 19.38
N ILE A 112 -13.16 6.37 18.33
CA ILE A 112 -12.16 5.39 17.89
C ILE A 112 -11.22 6.12 16.93
N LEU A 113 -9.93 6.16 17.24
CA LEU A 113 -8.91 6.74 16.36
C LEU A 113 -8.68 5.82 15.16
N PHE A 114 -8.19 4.61 15.44
CA PHE A 114 -7.95 3.57 14.45
C PHE A 114 -8.23 2.18 15.04
N SER A 115 -8.39 1.19 14.16
CA SER A 115 -8.49 -0.22 14.53
C SER A 115 -7.41 -1.07 13.85
N ILE A 116 -6.91 -2.08 14.54
CA ILE A 116 -6.11 -3.18 14.00
C ILE A 116 -7.05 -4.36 13.76
N ASN A 117 -7.33 -4.64 12.49
CA ASN A 117 -8.18 -5.74 12.07
C ASN A 117 -7.37 -7.01 11.86
N GLU A 118 -7.96 -8.16 12.16
CA GLU A 118 -7.35 -9.48 11.94
C GLU A 118 -5.92 -9.60 12.48
N ALA A 119 -5.65 -9.01 13.66
CA ALA A 119 -4.31 -8.81 14.21
C ALA A 119 -3.40 -10.07 14.23
N LEU A 120 -4.02 -11.25 14.39
CA LEU A 120 -3.36 -12.55 14.44
C LEU A 120 -3.40 -13.34 13.12
N THR A 121 -3.61 -12.68 11.99
CA THR A 121 -3.53 -13.29 10.65
C THR A 121 -2.44 -12.61 9.82
N ALA A 122 -2.03 -13.25 8.73
CA ALA A 122 -1.11 -12.65 7.77
C ALA A 122 -1.69 -11.41 7.07
N LYS A 123 -3.02 -11.23 7.13
CA LYS A 123 -3.74 -10.13 6.48
C LYS A 123 -3.97 -8.93 7.41
N ALA A 124 -3.42 -8.92 8.62
CA ALA A 124 -3.67 -7.83 9.57
C ALA A 124 -3.43 -6.44 8.94
N TYR A 125 -4.35 -5.52 9.20
CA TYR A 125 -4.34 -4.19 8.60
C TYR A 125 -4.90 -3.14 9.57
N LEU A 126 -4.54 -1.89 9.35
CA LEU A 126 -5.10 -0.74 10.03
C LEU A 126 -6.33 -0.23 9.29
N THR A 127 -7.30 0.27 10.04
CA THR A 127 -8.37 1.10 9.50
C THR A 127 -8.43 2.40 10.28
N ALA A 128 -8.33 3.53 9.58
CA ALA A 128 -8.55 4.83 10.20
C ALA A 128 -10.06 5.06 10.41
N GLN A 129 -10.45 5.61 11.56
CA GLN A 129 -11.82 6.10 11.76
C GLN A 129 -11.84 7.61 12.02
N HIS A 130 -11.15 8.07 13.06
CA HIS A 130 -11.08 9.49 13.41
C HIS A 130 -9.65 9.98 13.43
N LEU A 131 -8.77 9.45 12.59
CA LEU A 131 -7.43 10.01 12.36
C LEU A 131 -7.50 11.25 11.45
N PRO A 132 -6.52 12.16 11.52
CA PRO A 132 -6.49 13.32 10.65
C PRO A 132 -6.42 12.89 9.17
N THR A 133 -7.18 13.59 8.34
CA THR A 133 -7.28 13.38 6.90
C THR A 133 -6.59 14.51 6.13
N LEU A 134 -6.38 14.31 4.82
CA LEU A 134 -5.80 15.34 3.95
C LEU A 134 -6.60 16.64 3.98
N GLN A 135 -7.93 16.56 4.07
CA GLN A 135 -8.79 17.74 4.11
C GLN A 135 -8.59 18.58 5.38
N GLN A 136 -8.35 17.92 6.52
CA GLN A 136 -8.21 18.57 7.83
C GLN A 136 -6.86 19.25 8.02
N ILE A 137 -5.82 18.84 7.28
CA ILE A 137 -4.46 19.42 7.41
C ILE A 137 -4.12 20.46 6.33
N LYS A 138 -5.08 20.85 5.48
CA LYS A 138 -4.89 21.89 4.47
C LYS A 138 -4.84 23.27 5.11
N GLU A 139 -4.10 24.19 4.48
CA GLU A 139 -3.90 25.59 4.90
C GLU A 139 -5.17 26.45 5.02
N ASN A 140 -6.38 25.90 4.81
CA ASN A 140 -7.66 26.60 4.98
C ASN A 140 -8.76 25.65 5.51
N ALA A 141 -8.41 24.63 6.29
CA ALA A 141 -9.41 23.75 6.89
C ALA A 141 -10.36 24.57 7.77
N SER A 142 -11.65 24.57 7.43
CA SER A 142 -12.68 25.32 8.16
C SER A 142 -12.98 24.73 9.54
N GLU A 143 -12.54 23.50 9.79
CA GLU A 143 -12.71 22.79 11.04
C GLU A 143 -11.36 22.30 11.53
N ALA A 144 -10.95 22.77 12.72
CA ALA A 144 -9.80 22.22 13.41
C ALA A 144 -10.08 20.75 13.76
N TYR A 145 -9.05 19.92 13.65
CA TYR A 145 -9.11 18.56 14.15
C TYR A 145 -9.26 18.58 15.69
N PHE A 146 -9.91 17.56 16.26
CA PHE A 146 -10.29 17.58 17.68
C PHE A 146 -9.12 17.36 18.65
N MET A 147 -7.97 16.87 18.19
CA MET A 147 -6.74 16.81 18.99
C MET A 147 -5.82 17.98 18.64
N ASP A 148 -5.10 18.45 19.66
CA ASP A 148 -4.08 19.49 19.50
C ASP A 148 -2.86 18.98 18.73
N GLU A 149 -2.19 19.87 18.00
CA GLU A 149 -1.00 19.53 17.19
C GLU A 149 0.14 18.93 18.05
N GLU A 150 0.24 19.30 19.33
CA GLU A 150 1.25 18.77 20.25
C GLU A 150 1.11 17.26 20.50
N GLN A 151 -0.08 16.68 20.27
CA GLN A 151 -0.34 15.26 20.42
C GLN A 151 0.04 14.45 19.16
N PHE A 152 0.21 15.11 18.01
CA PHE A 152 0.47 14.44 16.73
C PHE A 152 1.80 13.67 16.72
N PRO A 153 2.92 14.16 17.28
CA PRO A 153 4.18 13.40 17.32
C PRO A 153 4.04 12.01 17.92
N ALA A 154 3.30 11.87 19.02
CA ALA A 154 3.07 10.58 19.66
C ALA A 154 2.17 9.68 18.80
N LEU A 155 1.10 10.23 18.22
CA LEU A 155 0.20 9.50 17.34
C LEU A 155 0.93 9.00 16.08
N MET A 156 1.76 9.85 15.48
CA MET A 156 2.64 9.51 14.36
C MET A 156 3.56 8.34 14.72
N GLN A 157 4.21 8.39 15.89
CA GLN A 157 5.09 7.34 16.37
C GLN A 157 4.37 6.01 16.62
N MET A 158 3.15 6.04 17.18
CA MET A 158 2.33 4.83 17.32
C MET A 158 2.10 4.16 15.97
N ILE A 159 1.77 4.94 14.94
CA ILE A 159 1.59 4.42 13.58
C ILE A 159 2.91 3.89 13.02
N LYS A 160 4.05 4.56 13.22
CA LYS A 160 5.38 4.08 12.77
C LYS A 160 5.70 2.70 13.37
N LEU A 161 5.48 2.51 14.67
CA LEU A 161 5.69 1.23 15.34
C LEU A 161 4.79 0.11 14.76
N LEU A 162 3.53 0.42 14.41
CA LEU A 162 2.62 -0.53 13.78
C LEU A 162 3.03 -0.86 12.34
N TYR A 163 3.51 0.13 11.59
CA TYR A 163 4.03 -0.06 10.24
C TYR A 163 5.29 -0.93 10.23
N ALA A 164 6.20 -0.74 11.19
CA ALA A 164 7.38 -1.60 11.37
C ALA A 164 6.98 -3.07 11.63
N ALA A 165 5.83 -3.29 12.28
CA ALA A 165 5.23 -4.61 12.49
C ALA A 165 4.41 -5.16 11.30
N LYS A 166 4.47 -4.49 10.13
CA LYS A 166 3.69 -4.80 8.92
C LYS A 166 2.17 -4.82 9.17
N ILE A 167 1.70 -3.86 9.96
CA ILE A 167 0.28 -3.58 10.17
C ILE A 167 0.04 -2.19 9.59
N GLN A 168 -0.56 -2.13 8.40
CA GLN A 168 -0.57 -0.94 7.56
C GLN A 168 -1.99 -0.56 7.17
N PHE A 169 -2.23 0.72 6.87
CA PHE A 169 -3.48 1.16 6.23
C PHE A 169 -3.57 0.55 4.84
N GLN A 170 -4.79 0.35 4.34
CA GLN A 170 -5.01 -0.33 3.06
C GLN A 170 -5.10 0.66 1.90
N THR A 171 -5.53 1.89 2.16
CA THR A 171 -5.70 2.88 1.12
C THR A 171 -5.07 4.20 1.51
N PRO A 172 -4.53 4.94 0.53
CA PRO A 172 -3.89 6.21 0.81
C PRO A 172 -4.88 7.33 1.19
N ARG A 173 -6.20 7.07 1.12
CA ARG A 173 -7.23 8.04 1.50
C ARG A 173 -7.53 8.05 3.00
N GLU A 174 -7.09 7.04 3.74
CA GLU A 174 -7.51 6.82 5.12
C GLU A 174 -7.01 7.89 6.09
N THR A 175 -5.74 8.28 5.99
CA THR A 175 -5.14 9.24 6.91
C THR A 175 -3.84 9.82 6.36
N VAL A 176 -3.45 10.98 6.88
CA VAL A 176 -2.15 11.62 6.62
C VAL A 176 -1.01 11.05 7.47
N LEU A 177 -1.31 10.12 8.38
CA LEU A 177 -0.31 9.51 9.26
C LEU A 177 0.35 8.27 8.65
N GLN A 178 0.00 7.90 7.43
CA GLN A 178 0.70 6.85 6.70
C GLN A 178 2.03 7.36 6.10
N PRO A 179 3.04 6.49 5.96
CA PRO A 179 4.27 6.81 5.24
C PRO A 179 4.01 7.26 3.80
N VAL A 180 4.84 8.17 3.30
CA VAL A 180 4.83 8.60 1.89
C VAL A 180 5.36 7.49 0.98
N ASN A 181 6.36 6.76 1.47
CA ASN A 181 6.99 5.69 0.72
C ASN A 181 6.01 4.53 0.47
N ASN A 182 5.97 4.03 -0.76
CA ASN A 182 5.05 3.01 -1.25
C ASN A 182 3.56 3.39 -1.20
N LEU A 183 3.23 4.69 -1.21
CA LEU A 183 1.85 5.08 -1.47
C LEU A 183 1.52 4.80 -2.93
N ASN A 184 0.39 4.11 -3.15
CA ASN A 184 -0.05 3.70 -4.46
C ASN A 184 -1.46 4.25 -4.72
N PHE A 185 -1.64 4.90 -5.85
CA PHE A 185 -2.91 5.46 -6.31
C PHE A 185 -3.24 4.86 -7.66
N LYS A 186 -4.53 4.71 -7.95
CA LYS A 186 -4.93 4.46 -9.33
C LYS A 186 -4.64 5.71 -10.17
N VAL A 187 -4.52 5.55 -11.48
CA VAL A 187 -4.45 6.66 -12.44
C VAL A 187 -5.35 6.34 -13.63
N ILE A 188 -5.99 7.38 -14.19
CA ILE A 188 -6.78 7.27 -15.41
C ILE A 188 -6.04 7.99 -16.53
N PHE A 189 -5.63 7.22 -17.55
CA PHE A 189 -4.99 7.79 -18.74
C PHE A 189 -6.04 8.49 -19.62
N PRO A 190 -5.78 9.71 -20.13
CA PRO A 190 -6.77 10.44 -20.94
C PRO A 190 -7.17 9.75 -22.25
N ALA A 191 -6.21 9.10 -22.93
CA ALA A 191 -6.46 8.40 -24.18
C ALA A 191 -5.46 7.27 -24.41
N ASP A 192 -5.97 6.16 -24.95
CA ASP A 192 -5.15 5.07 -25.48
C ASP A 192 -4.80 5.33 -26.95
N LYS A 193 -3.62 4.88 -27.36
CA LYS A 193 -3.20 4.84 -28.75
C LYS A 193 -2.89 3.41 -29.17
N SER A 194 -3.51 3.00 -30.28
CA SER A 194 -3.30 1.66 -30.84
C SER A 194 -2.23 1.68 -31.93
N PHE A 195 -1.31 0.72 -31.85
CA PHE A 195 -0.27 0.47 -32.84
C PHE A 195 -0.41 -0.97 -33.36
N SER A 196 -0.24 -1.18 -34.66
CA SER A 196 -0.29 -2.53 -35.22
C SER A 196 0.71 -2.73 -36.34
N THR A 197 1.31 -3.93 -36.37
CA THR A 197 2.20 -4.40 -37.43
C THR A 197 1.95 -5.87 -37.70
N ARG A 198 2.38 -6.34 -38.87
CA ARG A 198 2.16 -7.72 -39.32
C ARG A 198 3.44 -8.32 -39.88
N THR A 199 3.57 -9.63 -39.78
CA THR A 199 4.63 -10.39 -40.41
C THR A 199 4.12 -11.78 -40.79
N ILE A 200 4.74 -12.40 -41.79
CA ILE A 200 4.47 -13.80 -42.14
C ILE A 200 5.59 -14.64 -41.53
N VAL A 201 5.23 -15.71 -40.82
CA VAL A 201 6.22 -16.65 -40.29
C VAL A 201 6.79 -17.47 -41.44
N THR A 202 8.10 -17.35 -41.66
CA THR A 202 8.80 -18.07 -42.72
C THR A 202 9.20 -19.47 -42.24
N ASP A 203 9.45 -20.36 -43.20
CA ASP A 203 9.98 -21.72 -43.01
C ASP A 203 11.48 -21.76 -42.67
N ASN A 204 12.12 -20.59 -42.60
CA ASN A 204 13.51 -20.46 -42.23
C ASN A 204 13.68 -20.68 -40.72
N VAL A 205 13.95 -21.94 -40.35
CA VAL A 205 14.27 -22.39 -38.98
C VAL A 205 15.40 -21.63 -38.27
N HIS A 206 16.17 -20.79 -38.98
CA HIS A 206 17.22 -19.95 -38.41
C HIS A 206 16.79 -18.51 -38.11
N GLU A 207 15.58 -18.10 -38.51
CA GLU A 207 15.03 -16.76 -38.25
C GLU A 207 13.83 -16.86 -37.30
N PRO A 208 13.89 -16.25 -36.10
CA PRO A 208 12.74 -16.24 -35.19
C PRO A 208 11.60 -15.40 -35.77
N ALA A 209 10.36 -15.77 -35.44
CA ALA A 209 9.20 -14.95 -35.75
C ALA A 209 9.31 -13.65 -34.97
N LYS A 210 9.44 -12.52 -35.68
CA LYS A 210 9.72 -11.22 -35.07
C LYS A 210 8.79 -10.15 -35.60
N LEU A 211 8.11 -9.48 -34.67
CA LEU A 211 7.29 -8.29 -34.92
C LEU A 211 7.96 -7.11 -34.22
N SER A 212 8.14 -6.01 -34.95
CA SER A 212 8.71 -4.79 -34.38
C SER A 212 7.93 -3.58 -34.86
N ILE A 213 7.59 -2.69 -33.93
CA ILE A 213 6.87 -1.45 -34.21
C ILE A 213 7.38 -0.35 -33.28
N ASN A 214 7.58 0.85 -33.85
CA ASN A 214 7.98 2.01 -33.08
C ASN A 214 6.74 2.65 -32.45
N ILE A 215 6.67 2.66 -31.12
CA ILE A 215 5.61 3.28 -30.33
C ILE A 215 6.02 4.66 -29.79
N GLY A 216 7.24 5.12 -30.06
CA GLY A 216 7.75 6.42 -29.59
C GLY A 216 7.83 6.49 -28.06
N ASN A 217 7.39 7.61 -27.49
CA ASN A 217 7.43 7.86 -26.03
C ASN A 217 6.20 7.29 -25.29
N PHE A 218 5.41 6.43 -25.93
CA PHE A 218 4.25 5.79 -25.29
C PHE A 218 4.70 4.60 -24.45
N ASP A 219 4.07 4.40 -23.30
CA ASP A 219 4.25 3.21 -22.48
C ASP A 219 3.20 2.15 -22.79
N VAL A 220 3.56 0.87 -22.72
CA VAL A 220 2.68 -0.22 -23.11
C VAL A 220 1.75 -0.60 -21.97
N ARG A 221 0.44 -0.38 -22.18
CA ARG A 221 -0.62 -0.82 -21.28
C ARG A 221 -0.96 -2.29 -21.49
N HIS A 222 -1.11 -2.71 -22.75
CA HIS A 222 -1.34 -4.10 -23.11
C HIS A 222 -0.94 -4.37 -24.56
N PHE A 223 -0.59 -5.59 -24.90
CA PHE A 223 -0.36 -6.00 -26.28
C PHE A 223 -0.85 -7.43 -26.50
N LYS A 224 -1.15 -7.75 -27.76
CA LYS A 224 -1.52 -9.08 -28.22
C LYS A 224 -0.86 -9.41 -29.54
N VAL A 225 -0.56 -10.68 -29.74
CA VAL A 225 -0.18 -11.24 -31.03
C VAL A 225 -1.20 -12.30 -31.40
N ASN A 226 -1.87 -12.13 -32.54
CA ASN A 226 -2.79 -13.13 -33.08
C ASN A 226 -2.29 -13.64 -34.42
N ASP A 227 -2.62 -14.88 -34.75
CA ASP A 227 -2.51 -15.38 -36.13
C ASP A 227 -3.69 -14.90 -37.00
N ASP A 228 -3.69 -15.32 -38.26
CA ASP A 228 -4.73 -15.03 -39.25
C ASP A 228 -6.06 -15.76 -38.97
N GLU A 229 -6.04 -16.80 -38.15
CA GLU A 229 -7.22 -17.49 -37.61
C GLU A 229 -7.77 -16.82 -36.33
N LYS A 230 -7.09 -15.78 -35.83
CA LYS A 230 -7.39 -15.02 -34.60
C LYS A 230 -7.13 -15.79 -33.30
N ASN A 231 -6.28 -16.82 -33.34
CA ASN A 231 -5.80 -17.46 -32.12
C ASN A 231 -4.80 -16.53 -31.42
N ASP A 232 -4.91 -16.40 -30.10
CA ASP A 232 -3.97 -15.62 -29.29
C ASP A 232 -2.69 -16.42 -29.08
N VAL A 233 -1.59 -15.92 -29.64
CA VAL A 233 -0.26 -16.56 -29.59
C VAL A 233 0.74 -15.69 -28.81
N THR A 234 0.25 -14.71 -28.04
CA THR A 234 1.06 -13.73 -27.32
C THR A 234 2.12 -14.39 -26.44
N ASP A 235 1.74 -15.46 -25.73
CA ASP A 235 2.58 -16.17 -24.76
C ASP A 235 3.66 -17.07 -25.41
N LEU A 236 3.63 -17.25 -26.74
CA LEU A 236 4.64 -18.04 -27.45
C LEU A 236 5.95 -17.27 -27.66
N GLY A 237 5.96 -15.95 -27.44
CA GLY A 237 7.13 -15.11 -27.60
C GLY A 237 7.46 -14.26 -26.37
N ARG A 238 8.53 -13.49 -26.49
CA ARG A 238 9.00 -12.54 -25.47
C ARG A 238 8.97 -11.14 -26.03
N SER A 239 8.52 -10.18 -25.22
CA SER A 239 8.54 -8.77 -25.57
C SER A 239 9.71 -8.03 -24.93
N LYS A 240 10.18 -6.98 -25.62
CA LYS A 240 11.12 -5.99 -25.11
C LYS A 240 10.84 -4.63 -25.73
N ILE A 241 11.16 -3.58 -24.99
CA ILE A 241 11.05 -2.19 -25.46
C ILE A 241 12.44 -1.57 -25.31
N SER A 242 12.95 -0.96 -26.38
CA SER A 242 14.19 -0.17 -26.33
C SER A 242 13.92 1.25 -25.81
N ASP A 243 14.97 1.95 -25.38
CA ASP A 243 14.92 3.37 -24.98
C ASP A 243 14.33 4.30 -26.06
N SER A 244 14.47 3.96 -27.35
CA SER A 244 13.89 4.75 -28.46
C SER A 244 12.42 4.42 -28.77
N GLY A 245 11.75 3.63 -27.94
CA GLY A 245 10.36 3.23 -28.15
C GLY A 245 10.14 2.12 -29.18
N LEU A 246 11.16 1.36 -29.57
CA LEU A 246 10.97 0.19 -30.44
C LEU A 246 10.47 -1.00 -29.60
N PHE A 247 9.17 -1.29 -29.73
CA PHE A 247 8.61 -2.53 -29.19
C PHE A 247 8.94 -3.69 -30.11
N THR A 248 9.47 -4.78 -29.55
CA THR A 248 9.73 -6.03 -30.26
C THR A 248 9.06 -7.18 -29.53
N TRP A 249 8.32 -8.01 -30.26
CA TRP A 249 7.93 -9.35 -29.85
C TRP A 249 8.67 -10.37 -30.70
N GLU A 250 9.26 -11.38 -30.07
CA GLU A 250 10.07 -12.39 -30.72
C GLU A 250 9.77 -13.76 -30.14
N ALA A 251 9.48 -14.74 -31.00
CA ALA A 251 9.32 -16.13 -30.63
C ALA A 251 10.34 -17.02 -31.35
N GLU A 252 10.93 -17.96 -30.62
CA GLU A 252 11.72 -19.04 -31.22
C GLU A 252 10.81 -19.89 -32.12
N THR A 253 11.38 -20.53 -33.14
CA THR A 253 10.68 -21.25 -34.21
C THR A 253 9.40 -21.96 -33.74
N ILE A 254 8.25 -21.58 -34.31
CA ILE A 254 6.93 -22.17 -34.00
C ILE A 254 6.44 -22.95 -35.23
N PRO A 255 6.65 -24.28 -35.31
CA PRO A 255 6.26 -25.09 -36.47
C PRO A 255 4.76 -24.97 -36.81
N ASP A 256 3.91 -24.82 -35.80
CA ASP A 256 2.46 -24.73 -35.95
C ASP A 256 1.98 -23.39 -36.51
N LEU A 257 2.86 -22.37 -36.60
CA LEU A 257 2.54 -21.06 -37.17
C LEU A 257 3.23 -20.81 -38.51
N LEU A 258 3.89 -21.81 -39.10
CA LEU A 258 4.54 -21.67 -40.39
C LEU A 258 3.56 -21.23 -41.47
N ASN A 259 3.90 -20.18 -42.21
CA ASN A 259 3.08 -19.53 -43.23
C ASN A 259 1.83 -18.80 -42.71
N HIS A 260 1.61 -18.73 -41.39
CA HIS A 260 0.55 -17.88 -40.83
C HIS A 260 1.00 -16.41 -40.78
N GLU A 261 0.07 -15.49 -41.01
CA GLU A 261 0.29 -14.05 -40.77
C GLU A 261 0.07 -13.76 -39.29
N LEU A 262 1.10 -13.28 -38.61
CA LEU A 262 0.98 -12.78 -37.24
C LEU A 262 0.71 -11.28 -37.26
N THR A 263 -0.26 -10.85 -36.46
CA THR A 263 -0.59 -9.45 -36.22
C THR A 263 -0.30 -9.09 -34.76
N LEU A 264 0.68 -8.20 -34.55
CA LEU A 264 0.90 -7.54 -33.27
C LEU A 264 -0.01 -6.32 -33.17
N THR A 265 -0.76 -6.22 -32.07
CA THR A 265 -1.53 -5.04 -31.70
C THR A 265 -1.10 -4.59 -30.30
N ILE A 266 -0.73 -3.32 -30.15
CA ILE A 266 -0.31 -2.71 -28.89
C ILE A 266 -1.30 -1.60 -28.56
N SER A 267 -1.86 -1.62 -27.34
CA SER A 267 -2.48 -0.46 -26.72
C SER A 267 -1.45 0.21 -25.81
N ALA A 268 -1.13 1.46 -26.09
CA ALA A 268 -0.13 2.22 -25.36
C ALA A 268 -0.70 3.59 -24.95
N VAL A 269 -0.14 4.16 -23.88
CA VAL A 269 -0.60 5.41 -23.27
C VAL A 269 0.53 6.42 -23.16
N GLU A 270 0.18 7.69 -23.23
CA GLU A 270 1.13 8.78 -23.02
C GLU A 270 1.20 9.10 -21.54
N VAL A 271 2.26 8.63 -20.88
CA VAL A 271 2.40 8.76 -19.42
C VAL A 271 2.55 10.23 -19.00
N ASP A 272 3.28 11.02 -19.79
CA ASP A 272 3.48 12.45 -19.56
C ASP A 272 2.18 13.27 -19.65
N ALA A 273 1.12 12.73 -20.25
CA ALA A 273 -0.17 13.39 -20.39
C ALA A 273 -1.11 13.18 -19.19
N LEU A 274 -0.65 12.54 -18.12
CA LEU A 274 -1.45 12.35 -16.91
C LEU A 274 -1.74 13.70 -16.23
N PRO A 275 -3.03 14.05 -15.99
CA PRO A 275 -3.38 15.33 -15.35
C PRO A 275 -2.70 15.54 -14.00
N CYS A 276 -2.57 14.48 -13.19
CA CYS A 276 -1.92 14.56 -11.89
C CYS A 276 -0.41 14.87 -11.97
N LEU A 277 0.26 14.54 -13.09
CA LEU A 277 1.65 14.92 -13.32
C LEU A 277 1.77 16.37 -13.79
N GLU A 278 0.85 16.83 -14.66
CA GLU A 278 0.79 18.22 -15.07
C GLU A 278 0.57 19.13 -13.85
N ASP A 279 -0.39 18.79 -13.00
CA ASP A 279 -0.65 19.49 -11.74
C ASP A 279 0.57 19.47 -10.81
N LEU A 280 1.27 18.33 -10.71
CA LEU A 280 2.50 18.23 -9.92
C LEU A 280 3.59 19.16 -10.46
N PHE A 281 3.78 19.18 -11.79
CA PHE A 281 4.77 20.02 -12.45
C PHE A 281 4.50 21.50 -12.20
N VAL A 282 3.26 21.94 -12.41
CA VAL A 282 2.84 23.34 -12.18
C VAL A 282 3.01 23.71 -10.70
N THR A 283 2.56 22.83 -9.80
CA THR A 283 2.56 23.10 -8.36
C THR A 283 3.98 23.10 -7.80
N SER A 284 4.81 22.12 -8.16
CA SER A 284 6.22 22.05 -7.72
C SER A 284 7.04 23.23 -8.26
N SER A 285 6.88 23.58 -9.53
CA SER A 285 7.54 24.74 -10.16
C SER A 285 7.19 26.05 -9.44
N SER A 286 5.91 26.23 -9.09
CA SER A 286 5.45 27.40 -8.31
C SER A 286 6.08 27.49 -6.91
N ASN A 287 6.61 26.37 -6.39
CA ASN A 287 7.31 26.27 -5.12
C ASN A 287 8.85 26.20 -5.28
N ASN A 288 9.38 26.54 -6.46
CA ASN A 288 10.80 26.43 -6.81
C ASN A 288 11.39 25.01 -6.64
N ILE A 289 10.57 23.98 -6.83
CA ILE A 289 10.99 22.58 -6.77
C ILE A 289 11.13 22.07 -8.19
N LEU A 290 12.33 21.57 -8.50
CA LEU A 290 12.64 21.04 -9.81
C LEU A 290 12.11 19.61 -9.93
N MET A 291 11.27 19.38 -10.95
CA MET A 291 10.86 18.05 -11.37
C MET A 291 11.74 17.60 -12.55
N LYS A 292 12.32 16.40 -12.44
CA LYS A 292 13.16 15.76 -13.46
C LYS A 292 12.51 14.47 -13.94
N THR A 293 12.66 14.16 -15.22
CA THR A 293 12.36 12.84 -15.74
C THR A 293 13.46 11.85 -15.33
N GLY A 294 13.07 10.62 -15.02
CA GLY A 294 13.98 9.52 -14.71
C GLY A 294 14.62 8.92 -15.97
N SER A 295 15.44 7.89 -15.77
CA SER A 295 16.06 7.12 -16.87
C SER A 295 15.08 6.22 -17.63
N THR A 296 13.90 5.98 -17.05
CA THR A 296 12.84 5.12 -17.58
C THR A 296 11.57 5.92 -17.77
N ILE A 297 10.81 5.58 -18.82
CA ILE A 297 9.48 6.17 -19.07
C ILE A 297 8.60 5.96 -17.85
N GLY A 298 7.85 6.99 -17.46
CA GLY A 298 6.96 6.97 -16.31
C GLY A 298 7.64 7.13 -14.95
N THR A 299 8.95 7.39 -14.90
CA THR A 299 9.66 7.73 -13.68
C THR A 299 9.94 9.24 -13.63
N TYR A 300 9.63 9.87 -12.49
CA TYR A 300 9.87 11.30 -12.26
C TYR A 300 10.43 11.52 -10.85
N LYS A 301 11.17 12.61 -10.67
CA LYS A 301 11.82 12.95 -9.41
C LYS A 301 11.64 14.42 -9.09
N LEU A 302 11.21 14.73 -7.87
CA LEU A 302 11.19 16.08 -7.33
C LEU A 302 12.39 16.25 -6.40
N GLU A 303 13.25 17.21 -6.72
CA GLU A 303 14.38 17.58 -5.86
C GLU A 303 13.89 18.52 -4.75
N LEU A 304 13.67 17.96 -3.56
CA LEU A 304 13.15 18.74 -2.43
C LEU A 304 14.27 19.56 -1.78
N PRO A 305 13.94 20.73 -1.18
CA PRO A 305 14.90 21.60 -0.49
C PRO A 305 15.76 20.92 0.59
N ASN A 306 15.30 19.83 1.18
CA ASN A 306 16.05 19.04 2.17
C ASN A 306 17.09 18.10 1.55
N GLN A 307 17.37 18.22 0.24
CA GLN A 307 18.28 17.36 -0.53
C GLN A 307 17.83 15.88 -0.60
N LYS A 308 16.57 15.59 -0.26
CA LYS A 308 15.94 14.30 -0.53
C LYS A 308 15.15 14.39 -1.84
N GLU A 309 15.05 13.27 -2.55
CA GLU A 309 14.25 13.17 -3.78
C GLU A 309 12.90 12.50 -3.46
N LEU A 310 11.79 13.08 -3.89
CA LEU A 310 10.52 12.36 -3.97
C LEU A 310 10.41 11.77 -5.38
N GLU A 311 10.42 10.45 -5.49
CA GLU A 311 10.30 9.75 -6.76
C GLU A 311 8.85 9.29 -6.99
N LEU A 312 8.42 9.39 -8.24
CA LEU A 312 7.13 8.92 -8.73
C LEU A 312 7.38 7.90 -9.83
N THR A 313 6.71 6.76 -9.74
CA THR A 313 6.72 5.74 -10.79
C THR A 313 5.31 5.44 -11.22
N ILE A 314 5.05 5.51 -12.52
CA ILE A 314 3.77 5.13 -13.13
C ILE A 314 3.91 3.78 -13.79
N ASN A 315 2.96 2.91 -13.52
CA ASN A 315 2.81 1.62 -14.16
C ASN A 315 1.55 1.65 -15.01
N SER A 316 1.71 1.68 -16.33
CA SER A 316 0.59 1.76 -17.28
C SER A 316 -0.24 0.48 -17.35
N GLN A 317 0.33 -0.68 -17.01
CA GLN A 317 -0.36 -1.98 -17.03
C GLN A 317 -1.31 -2.13 -15.84
N ASN A 318 -0.86 -1.70 -14.67
CA ASN A 318 -1.65 -1.75 -13.43
C ASN A 318 -2.44 -0.47 -13.19
N GLU A 319 -2.21 0.56 -14.00
CA GLU A 319 -2.81 1.89 -13.87
C GLU A 319 -2.56 2.46 -12.48
N THR A 320 -1.31 2.42 -12.04
CA THR A 320 -0.91 2.88 -10.71
C THR A 320 0.19 3.91 -10.77
N LEU A 321 0.07 4.95 -9.96
CA LEU A 321 1.17 5.84 -9.58
C LEU A 321 1.65 5.44 -8.19
N SER A 322 2.95 5.24 -8.06
CA SER A 322 3.63 4.87 -6.82
C SER A 322 4.58 5.97 -6.39
N LEU A 323 4.54 6.34 -5.11
CA LEU A 323 5.48 7.26 -4.49
C LEU A 323 6.62 6.51 -3.81
N HIS A 324 7.83 7.01 -3.96
CA HIS A 324 9.00 6.55 -3.25
C HIS A 324 9.70 7.72 -2.57
N TYR A 325 10.05 7.54 -1.29
CA TYR A 325 10.78 8.53 -0.51
C TYR A 325 11.94 7.85 0.22
N PRO A 326 13.16 8.44 0.22
CA PRO A 326 14.37 7.81 0.77
C PRO A 326 14.27 7.42 2.24
N ASP A 327 13.45 8.14 2.98
CA ASP A 327 13.15 7.87 4.38
C ASP A 327 11.79 7.15 4.47
N PRO A 328 11.79 5.81 4.61
CA PRO A 328 10.59 5.01 4.43
C PRO A 328 9.54 5.22 5.51
N GLU A 329 9.89 5.86 6.62
CA GLU A 329 8.99 6.14 7.74
C GLU A 329 8.44 7.57 7.72
N THR A 330 8.92 8.45 6.83
CA THR A 330 8.38 9.81 6.73
C THR A 330 6.90 9.75 6.32
N GLN A 331 6.04 10.27 7.19
CA GLN A 331 4.59 10.29 6.98
C GLN A 331 4.14 11.48 6.14
N ILE A 332 2.96 11.38 5.52
CA ILE A 332 2.38 12.46 4.70
C ILE A 332 2.29 13.76 5.51
N TYR A 333 1.88 13.68 6.77
CA TYR A 333 1.79 14.83 7.67
C TYR A 333 3.14 15.56 7.80
N GLU A 334 4.22 14.82 8.07
CA GLU A 334 5.58 15.37 8.20
C GLU A 334 6.04 16.04 6.90
N LEU A 335 5.81 15.38 5.76
CA LEU A 335 6.21 15.92 4.46
C LEU A 335 5.39 17.16 4.10
N ASN A 336 4.09 17.17 4.40
CA ASN A 336 3.21 18.31 4.17
C ASN A 336 3.59 19.53 5.01
N HIS A 337 4.03 19.31 6.25
CA HIS A 337 4.50 20.40 7.12
C HIS A 337 5.74 21.11 6.56
N LEU A 338 6.62 20.36 5.89
CA LEU A 338 7.78 20.92 5.19
C LEU A 338 7.40 21.52 3.83
N TYR A 339 6.41 20.92 3.16
CA TYR A 339 6.05 21.19 1.78
C TYR A 339 4.51 21.21 1.60
N PRO A 340 3.84 22.32 1.95
CA PRO A 340 2.36 22.38 1.96
C PRO A 340 1.70 22.07 0.62
N PHE A 341 2.42 22.31 -0.48
CA PHE A 341 1.97 21.97 -1.83
C PHE A 341 1.69 20.46 -2.00
N PHE A 342 2.37 19.60 -1.23
CA PHE A 342 2.28 18.16 -1.34
C PHE A 342 0.87 17.65 -1.03
N SER A 343 0.22 18.09 0.06
CA SER A 343 -1.15 17.65 0.37
C SER A 343 -2.17 18.13 -0.66
N LYS A 344 -1.98 19.35 -1.21
CA LYS A 344 -2.84 19.89 -2.27
C LYS A 344 -2.77 19.04 -3.53
N TRP A 345 -1.55 18.71 -3.97
CA TRP A 345 -1.35 17.83 -5.11
C TRP A 345 -1.88 16.43 -4.82
N LEU A 346 -1.59 15.88 -3.65
CA LEU A 346 -1.97 14.53 -3.28
C LEU A 346 -3.50 14.37 -3.28
N ASP A 347 -4.24 15.36 -2.81
CA ASP A 347 -5.70 15.35 -2.87
C ASP A 347 -6.24 15.33 -4.31
N LEU A 348 -5.64 16.11 -5.23
CA LEU A 348 -6.01 16.10 -6.65
C LEU A 348 -5.69 14.75 -7.30
N ALA A 349 -4.48 14.23 -7.06
CA ALA A 349 -4.04 12.93 -7.56
C ALA A 349 -4.95 11.79 -7.05
N ILE A 350 -5.43 11.91 -5.82
CA ILE A 350 -6.39 10.99 -5.23
C ILE A 350 -7.77 11.15 -5.88
N GLN A 351 -8.32 12.37 -5.99
CA GLN A 351 -9.69 12.64 -6.46
C GLN A 351 -9.90 12.45 -7.96
N ALA A 352 -8.84 12.55 -8.78
CA ALA A 352 -8.90 12.28 -10.21
C ALA A 352 -9.21 10.81 -10.56
N ASN A 353 -9.40 9.96 -9.54
CA ASN A 353 -9.77 8.54 -9.61
C ASN A 353 -10.99 8.24 -8.73
#